data_AF-A0A5K1BZ06-F1
#
_entry.id   AF-A0A5K1BZ06-F1
#
_cell.length_a   1.000
_cell.length_b   1.000
_cell.length_c   1.000
_cell.angle_alpha   90.00
_cell.angle_beta   90.00
_cell.angle_gamma   90.00
#
_symmetry.space_group_name_H-M   'P 1'
#
loop_
_entity.id
_entity.type
_entity.pdbx_description
1 polymer ?
#
loop_
_entity_poly.entity_id
_entity_poly.type
_entity_poly.pdbx_seq_one_letter_code
_entity_poly.pdbx_strand_id
1 'polypeptide(L)'
;DSWDRGIPRINTLFQKDRHTLAYDKGWRVRTDFKQYQVLKQNPFWWTHQRHDGKLWNLNNYRTDVIQALGGVEGILEHTLFKGT
;
A
#
# COMPACT_ATOMS: atom_id res chain seq x y z
N ASP A 1 9.57 -2.71 -17.97
CA ASP A 1 8.37 -2.57 -17.13
C ASP A 1 8.56 -1.40 -16.15
N SER A 2 7.91 -0.27 -16.45
CA SER A 2 8.06 1.00 -15.70
C SER A 2 6.79 1.38 -14.95
N TRP A 3 5.75 0.54 -15.00
CA TRP A 3 4.40 0.87 -14.51
C TRP A 3 4.38 1.30 -13.03
N ASP A 4 5.16 0.61 -12.20
CA ASP A 4 5.26 0.85 -10.76
C ASP A 4 6.50 1.69 -10.37
N ARG A 5 7.12 2.39 -11.33
CA ARG A 5 8.26 3.29 -11.10
C ARG A 5 7.82 4.76 -11.04
N GLY A 6 8.71 5.60 -10.50
CA GLY A 6 8.50 7.06 -10.38
C GLY A 6 7.79 7.49 -9.09
N ILE A 7 7.88 8.79 -8.81
CA ILE A 7 7.10 9.50 -7.78
C ILE A 7 6.59 10.80 -8.43
N PRO A 8 5.28 10.94 -8.71
CA PRO A 8 4.22 9.92 -8.63
C PRO A 8 4.47 8.68 -9.50
N ARG A 9 3.79 7.56 -9.21
CA ARG A 9 3.86 6.34 -10.03
C ARG A 9 3.38 6.60 -11.46
N ILE A 10 4.06 6.02 -12.45
CA ILE A 10 3.69 6.16 -13.87
C ILE A 10 2.25 5.70 -14.12
N ASN A 11 1.78 4.67 -13.41
CA ASN A 11 0.41 4.18 -13.50
C ASN A 11 -0.68 5.22 -13.14
N THR A 12 -0.35 6.29 -12.40
CA THR A 12 -1.31 7.35 -12.05
C THR A 12 -1.81 8.12 -13.29
N LEU A 13 -1.02 8.14 -14.36
CA LEU A 13 -1.39 8.78 -15.63
C LEU A 13 -2.59 8.11 -16.33
N PHE A 14 -2.88 6.86 -15.98
CA PHE A 14 -3.87 6.02 -16.65
C PHE A 14 -5.05 5.65 -15.74
N GLN A 15 -5.17 6.29 -14.57
CA GLN A 15 -6.30 6.06 -13.66
C GLN A 15 -7.61 6.59 -14.24
N LYS A 16 -8.70 5.85 -14.01
CA LYS A 16 -10.05 6.20 -14.50
C LYS A 16 -10.52 7.57 -14.01
N ASP A 17 -10.19 7.93 -12.77
CA ASP A 17 -10.59 9.18 -12.12
C ASP A 17 -9.58 10.32 -12.28
N ARG A 18 -8.53 10.16 -13.12
CA ARG A 18 -7.50 11.19 -13.36
C ARG A 18 -8.08 12.57 -13.69
N HIS A 19 -9.12 12.62 -14.52
CA HIS A 19 -9.74 13.89 -14.91
C HIS A 19 -10.41 14.60 -13.74
N THR A 20 -11.00 13.87 -12.80
CA THR A 20 -11.59 14.44 -11.58
C THR A 20 -10.49 14.83 -10.59
N LEU A 21 -9.45 14.00 -10.43
CA LEU A 21 -8.31 14.27 -9.55
C LEU A 21 -7.54 15.54 -9.93
N ALA A 22 -7.58 15.96 -11.20
CA ALA A 22 -6.99 17.20 -11.65
C ALA A 22 -7.52 18.44 -10.88
N TYR A 23 -8.75 18.37 -10.35
CA TYR A 23 -9.40 19.42 -9.57
C TYR A 23 -9.13 19.34 -8.06
N ASP A 24 -8.62 18.22 -7.54
CA ASP A 24 -8.31 18.07 -6.11
C ASP A 24 -6.98 18.75 -5.76
N LYS A 25 -7.03 20.08 -5.64
CA LYS A 25 -5.90 20.92 -5.23
C LYS A 25 -5.78 20.97 -3.70
N GLY A 26 -4.56 21.17 -3.22
CA GLY A 26 -4.29 21.30 -1.78
C GLY A 26 -4.49 20.02 -0.96
N TRP A 27 -4.55 18.85 -1.61
CA TRP A 27 -4.81 17.58 -0.92
C TRP A 27 -3.77 17.25 0.16
N ARG A 28 -2.50 17.63 -0.01
CA ARG A 28 -1.42 17.40 0.97
C ARG A 28 -1.71 18.10 2.29
N VAL A 29 -1.90 19.42 2.25
CA VAL A 29 -2.23 20.21 3.45
C VAL A 29 -3.58 19.80 4.05
N ARG A 30 -4.57 19.50 3.20
CA ARG A 30 -5.88 19.01 3.65
C ARG A 30 -5.76 17.69 4.42
N THR A 31 -4.86 16.80 4.01
CA THR A 31 -4.62 15.51 4.68
C THR A 31 -3.86 15.69 5.98
N ASP A 32 -2.81 16.51 5.99
CA ASP A 32 -2.04 16.84 7.19
C ASP A 32 -2.91 17.48 8.29
N PHE A 33 -3.78 18.42 7.91
CA PHE A 33 -4.68 19.09 8.85
C PHE A 33 -5.81 18.20 9.37
N LYS A 34 -5.96 16.96 8.86
CA LYS A 34 -6.93 16.02 9.45
C LYS A 34 -6.65 15.75 10.92
N GLN A 35 -5.40 15.86 11.38
CA GLN A 35 -5.00 15.68 12.78
C GLN A 35 -5.80 16.53 13.77
N TYR A 36 -6.29 17.70 13.34
CA TYR A 36 -7.03 18.62 14.20
C TYR A 36 -8.56 18.40 14.18
N GLN A 37 -9.07 17.60 13.23
CA GLN A 37 -10.52 17.36 13.06
C GLN A 37 -10.96 15.92 13.31
N VAL A 38 -10.03 14.95 13.29
CA VAL A 38 -10.35 13.53 13.46
C VAL A 38 -9.48 12.92 14.57
N LEU A 39 -10.06 12.10 15.42
CA LEU A 39 -9.35 11.52 16.58
C LEU A 39 -8.30 10.46 16.17
N LYS A 40 -8.61 9.68 15.12
CA LYS A 40 -7.74 8.62 14.60
C LYS A 40 -7.24 8.97 13.21
N GLN A 41 -5.97 9.34 13.12
CA GLN A 41 -5.33 9.70 11.87
C GLN A 41 -4.78 8.51 11.11
N ASN A 42 -4.73 8.63 9.78
CA ASN A 42 -3.96 7.71 8.95
C ASN A 42 -2.46 7.99 9.18
N PRO A 43 -1.66 7.00 9.62
CA PRO A 43 -0.21 7.19 9.79
C PRO A 43 0.51 7.53 8.48
N PHE A 44 -0.09 7.23 7.32
CA PHE A 44 0.43 7.59 5.99
C PHE A 44 -0.12 8.92 5.46
N TRP A 45 -0.23 9.94 6.31
CA TRP A 45 -0.79 11.26 5.96
C TRP A 45 0.01 11.99 4.85
N TRP A 46 1.28 11.64 4.67
CA TRP A 46 2.20 12.29 3.74
C TRP A 46 2.07 11.83 2.28
N THR A 47 1.31 10.76 2.01
CA THR A 47 1.09 10.20 0.67
C THR A 47 -0.39 9.96 0.41
N HIS A 48 -0.79 10.00 -0.87
CA HIS A 48 -2.16 9.64 -1.25
C HIS A 48 -2.16 8.74 -2.48
N GLN A 49 -2.70 7.52 -2.34
CA GLN A 49 -2.60 6.51 -3.40
C GLN A 49 -3.20 6.93 -4.74
N ARG A 50 -4.23 7.80 -4.75
CA ARG A 50 -4.76 8.34 -6.01
C ARG A 50 -3.84 9.38 -6.67
N HIS A 51 -3.09 10.15 -5.88
CA HIS A 51 -2.21 11.21 -6.40
C HIS A 51 -0.79 10.70 -6.66
N ASP A 52 -0.23 9.93 -5.73
CA ASP A 52 1.16 9.46 -5.77
C ASP A 52 1.29 8.01 -6.31
N GLY A 53 0.19 7.23 -6.31
CA GLY A 53 0.22 5.79 -6.54
C GLY A 53 0.64 4.98 -5.30
N LYS A 54 0.73 3.65 -5.42
CA LYS A 54 1.20 2.78 -4.34
C LYS A 54 2.74 2.83 -4.25
N LEU A 55 3.28 3.37 -3.16
CA LEU A 55 4.72 3.66 -3.05
C LEU A 55 5.57 2.48 -2.55
N TRP A 56 4.97 1.39 -2.07
CA TRP A 56 5.67 0.20 -1.61
C TRP A 56 4.94 -1.08 -2.04
N ASN A 57 5.68 -2.17 -2.15
CA ASN A 57 5.14 -3.50 -2.37
C ASN A 57 5.90 -4.49 -1.49
N LEU A 58 5.19 -5.10 -0.52
CA LEU A 58 5.75 -6.05 0.45
C LEU A 58 5.31 -7.48 0.15
N ASN A 59 4.80 -7.76 -1.06
CA ASN A 59 4.36 -9.11 -1.42
C ASN A 59 5.51 -10.13 -1.32
N ASN A 60 6.74 -9.73 -1.67
CA ASN A 60 7.91 -10.62 -1.59
C ASN A 60 8.24 -11.00 -0.15
N TYR A 61 8.07 -10.08 0.80
CA TYR A 61 8.30 -10.37 2.23
C TYR A 61 7.47 -11.58 2.70
N ARG A 62 6.22 -11.71 2.24
CA ARG A 62 5.39 -12.88 2.55
C ARG A 62 6.03 -14.16 2.03
N THR A 63 6.48 -14.17 0.79
CA THR A 63 7.11 -15.34 0.14
C THR A 63 8.41 -15.71 0.85
N ASP A 64 9.23 -14.71 1.15
CA ASP A 64 10.54 -14.89 1.79
C ASP A 64 10.39 -15.43 3.22
N VAL A 65 9.40 -14.95 3.98
CA VAL A 65 9.11 -15.47 5.33
C VAL A 65 8.65 -16.93 5.28
N ILE A 66 7.77 -17.29 4.33
CA ILE A 66 7.35 -18.68 4.17
C ILE A 66 8.57 -19.57 3.87
N GLN A 67 9.44 -19.13 2.97
CA GLN A 67 10.64 -19.87 2.62
C GLN A 67 11.61 -19.99 3.81
N ALA A 68 11.81 -18.91 4.56
CA ALA A 68 12.69 -18.88 5.74
C ALA A 68 12.21 -19.80 6.87
N LEU A 69 10.89 -20.06 6.97
CA LEU A 69 10.30 -20.96 7.96
C LEU A 69 10.24 -22.43 7.52
N GLY A 70 10.99 -22.82 6.48
CA GLY A 70 10.99 -24.20 5.97
C GLY A 70 9.83 -24.50 5.03
N GLY A 71 9.27 -23.47 4.38
CA GLY A 71 8.16 -23.60 3.47
C GLY A 71 6.82 -23.80 4.19
N VAL A 72 5.78 -24.08 3.41
CA VAL A 72 4.43 -24.29 3.95
C VAL A 72 4.40 -25.53 4.86
N GLU A 73 5.10 -26.60 4.48
CA GLU A 73 5.15 -27.83 5.26
C GLU A 73 5.75 -27.60 6.65
N GLY A 74 6.91 -26.93 6.75
CA GLY A 74 7.54 -26.61 8.04
C GLY A 74 6.66 -25.76 8.95
N ILE A 75 5.92 -24.80 8.38
CA ILE A 75 4.94 -24.01 9.16
C ILE A 75 3.80 -24.90 9.67
N LEU A 76 3.25 -25.79 8.83
CA LEU A 76 2.08 -26.60 9.18
C LEU A 76 2.39 -27.67 10.23
N GLU A 77 3.63 -28.11 10.37
CA GLU A 77 4.06 -29.02 11.45
C GLU A 77 3.84 -28.43 12.85
N HIS A 78 3.82 -27.10 12.97
CA HIS A 78 3.57 -26.39 14.22
C HIS A 78 2.10 -25.99 14.42
N THR A 79 1.18 -26.64 13.72
CA THR A 79 -0.27 -26.37 13.81
C THR A 79 -1.06 -27.67 13.98
N LEU A 80 -2.37 -27.55 14.28
CA LEU A 80 -3.29 -28.69 14.34
C LEU A 80 -3.74 -29.20 12.96
N PHE A 81 -3.09 -28.78 11.87
CA PHE A 81 -3.51 -29.08 10.50
C PHE A 81 -3.60 -30.58 10.18
N LYS A 82 -2.74 -31.41 10.78
CA LYS A 82 -2.80 -32.88 10.59
C LYS A 82 -4.02 -33.54 11.27
N GLY A 83 -4.69 -32.85 12.20
CA GLY A 83 -5.82 -33.35 12.97
C GLY A 83 -7.19 -32.95 12.42
N THR A 84 -7.24 -32.22 11.30
CA THR A 84 -8.47 -31.82 10.59
C THR A 84 -8.58 -32.55 9.26
#